data_AF-A0A0C5BT20-F1
#
_entry.id   AF-A0A0C5BT20-F1
#
_cell.length_a   1.000
_cell.length_b   1.000
_cell.length_c   1.000
_cell.angle_alpha   90.00
_cell.angle_beta   90.00
_cell.angle_gamma   90.00
#
_symmetry.space_group_name_H-M   'P 1'
#
loop_
_entity.id
_entity.type
_entity.pdbx_description
1 polymer ?
#
loop_
_entity_poly.entity_id
_entity_poly.type
_entity_poly.pdbx_seq_one_letter_code
_entity_poly.pdbx_strand_id
1 'polypeptide(L)' 'MGKYDAIKMLELVKVEDPDSDGGLTMIFQENKTLKIKIVDGKLVADFV' A
#
# COMPACT_ATOMS: atom_id res chain seq x y z
N MET A 1 18.13 -4.03 -1.75
CA MET A 1 17.02 -3.85 -0.79
C MET A 1 15.74 -4.14 -1.53
N GLY A 2 14.92 -5.08 -1.06
CA GLY A 2 13.70 -5.52 -1.71
C GLY A 2 12.60 -4.46 -1.64
N LYS A 3 11.71 -4.46 -2.63
CA LYS A 3 10.62 -3.46 -2.75
C LYS A 3 9.83 -3.26 -1.46
N TYR A 4 9.59 -4.34 -0.71
CA TYR A 4 8.74 -4.33 0.50
C TYR A 4 9.51 -4.33 1.82
N ASP A 5 10.83 -4.14 1.81
CA ASP A 5 11.63 -4.14 3.04
C ASP A 5 11.20 -3.03 4.02
N ALA A 6 10.63 -1.92 3.51
CA ALA A 6 10.17 -0.79 4.31
C ALA A 6 8.96 -1.06 5.22
N ILE A 7 8.25 -2.17 5.01
CA ILE A 7 7.08 -2.58 5.82
C ILE A 7 7.26 -3.96 6.46
N LYS A 8 8.45 -4.54 6.30
CA LYS A 8 8.75 -5.86 6.85
C LYS A 8 8.74 -5.77 8.38
N MET A 9 8.00 -6.67 9.03
CA MET A 9 7.78 -6.72 10.48
C MET A 9 6.94 -5.55 11.05
N LEU A 10 6.38 -4.68 10.21
CA LEU A 10 5.46 -3.65 10.65
C LEU A 10 4.02 -4.17 10.62
N GLU A 11 3.26 -3.89 11.66
CA GLU A 11 1.85 -4.26 11.68
C GLU A 11 1.01 -3.31 10.80
N LEU A 12 -0.04 -3.85 10.19
CA LEU A 12 -1.04 -3.08 9.48
C LEU A 12 -1.98 -2.42 10.50
N VAL A 13 -2.03 -1.10 10.50
CA VAL A 13 -2.82 -0.30 11.45
C VAL A 13 -4.19 0.04 10.89
N LYS A 14 -4.24 0.38 9.59
CA LYS A 14 -5.47 0.81 8.92
C LYS A 14 -5.47 0.43 7.45
N VAL A 15 -6.65 0.10 6.95
CA VAL A 15 -6.95 0.03 5.51
C VAL A 15 -7.99 1.09 5.22
N GLU A 16 -7.75 1.89 4.19
CA GLU A 16 -8.71 2.87 3.71
C GLU A 16 -9.38 2.36 2.44
N ASP A 17 -10.67 2.65 2.35
CA ASP A 17 -11.48 2.36 1.18
C ASP A 17 -10.91 3.05 -0.06
N PRO A 18 -11.21 2.53 -1.26
CA PRO A 18 -10.68 3.09 -2.48
C PRO A 18 -11.05 4.54 -2.69
N ASP A 19 -10.05 5.37 -3.03
CA ASP A 19 -10.30 6.71 -3.54
C ASP A 19 -10.85 6.64 -4.99
N SER A 20 -11.09 7.79 -5.61
CA SER A 20 -11.65 7.89 -6.96
C SER A 20 -10.88 7.09 -8.02
N ASP A 21 -9.62 6.73 -7.76
CA ASP A 21 -8.76 5.94 -8.65
C ASP A 21 -8.87 4.42 -8.43
N GLY A 22 -9.76 3.97 -7.53
CA GLY A 22 -10.12 2.56 -7.36
C GLY A 22 -9.06 1.68 -6.70
N GLY A 23 -8.11 2.28 -5.97
CA GLY A 23 -7.04 1.58 -5.26
C GLY A 23 -7.18 1.58 -3.74
N LEU A 24 -6.76 0.51 -3.07
CA LEU A 24 -6.72 0.42 -1.60
C LEU A 24 -5.48 1.12 -1.05
N THR A 25 -5.63 1.84 0.06
CA THR A 25 -4.50 2.40 0.80
C THR A 25 -4.31 1.64 2.11
N MET A 26 -3.10 1.13 2.33
CA MET A 26 -2.70 0.42 3.54
C MET A 26 -1.72 1.27 4.34
N ILE A 27 -2.01 1.43 5.63
CA ILE A 27 -1.18 2.20 6.57
C ILE A 27 -0.64 1.23 7.60
N PHE A 28 0.68 1.11 7.65
CA PHE A 28 1.41 0.31 8.63
C PHE A 28 1.88 1.18 9.79
N GLN A 29 2.44 0.54 10.81
CA GLN A 29 3.21 1.21 11.87
C GLN A 29 4.27 2.15 11.26
N GLU A 30 4.73 3.11 12.06
CA GLU A 30 5.67 4.15 11.61
C GLU A 30 5.14 5.02 10.46
N ASN A 31 3.81 5.06 10.26
CA ASN A 31 3.13 5.79 9.20
C ASN A 31 3.60 5.43 7.78
N LYS A 32 4.06 4.18 7.58
CA LYS A 32 4.39 3.69 6.23
C LYS A 32 3.11 3.45 5.45
N THR A 33 3.01 4.06 4.27
CA THR A 33 1.82 3.98 3.42
C THR A 33 2.13 3.22 2.14
N LEU A 34 1.29 2.22 1.82
CA LEU A 34 1.34 1.45 0.59
C LEU A 34 0.00 1.58 -0.13
N LYS A 35 0.01 2.16 -1.33
CA LYS A 35 -1.15 2.17 -2.23
C LYS A 35 -1.11 0.96 -3.14
N ILE A 36 -2.23 0.25 -3.26
CA ILE A 36 -2.40 -0.85 -4.20
C ILE A 36 -3.54 -0.52 -5.15
N LYS A 37 -3.28 -0.61 -6.46
CA LYS A 37 -4.27 -0.36 -7.51
C LYS A 37 -4.10 -1.30 -8.68
N ILE A 38 -5.11 -1.36 -9.55
CA ILE A 38 -5.01 -2.03 -10.84
C ILE A 38 -4.58 -1.01 -11.90
N VAL A 39 -3.50 -1.32 -12.62
CA VAL A 39 -3.05 -0.56 -13.80
C VAL A 39 -2.87 -1.55 -14.94
N ASP A 40 -3.59 -1.33 -16.05
CA ASP A 40 -3.56 -2.20 -17.23
C ASP A 40 -3.78 -3.69 -16.90
N GLY A 41 -4.74 -3.97 -16.00
CA GLY A 41 -5.08 -5.32 -15.55
C GLY A 41 -4.06 -5.96 -14.61
N LYS A 42 -3.04 -5.22 -14.15
CA LYS A 42 -2.02 -5.69 -13.21
C LYS A 42 -2.15 -5.01 -11.86
N LEU A 43 -1.94 -5.78 -10.79
CA LEU A 43 -1.83 -5.25 -9.44
C LEU A 43 -0.50 -4.51 -9.29
N VAL A 44 -0.56 -3.20 -9.05
CA VAL A 44 0.59 -2.33 -8.80
C VAL A 44 0.54 -1.84 -7.37
N ALA A 45 1.68 -1.89 -6.69
CA ALA A 45 1.84 -1.43 -5.31
C ALA A 45 2.91 -0.34 -5.25
N ASP A 46 2.57 0.83 -4.74
CA ASP A 46 3.45 2.01 -4.68
C ASP A 46 3.51 2.56 -3.25
N PHE A 47 4.73 2.77 -2.76
CA PHE A 47 4.95 3.45 -1.49
C PHE A 47 4.78 4.95 -1.67
N VAL A 48 4.10 5.59 -0.72
CA VAL A 48 3.91 7.04 -0.65
C VAL A 48 4.81 7.64 0.41
#